data_AF-A0A3A4WCZ3-F1
#
_entry.id   AF-A0A3A4WCZ3-F1
#
_cell.length_a   1.000
_cell.length_b   1.000
_cell.length_c   1.000
_cell.angle_alpha   90.00
_cell.angle_beta   90.00
_cell.angle_gamma   90.00
#
_symmetry.space_group_name_H-M   'P 1'
#
loop_
_entity.id
_entity.type
_entity.pdbx_description
1 polymer ?
#
loop_
_entity_poly.entity_id
_entity_poly.type
_entity_poly.pdbx_seq_one_letter_code
_entity_poly.pdbx_strand_id
1 'polypeptide(L)'
;MEFKPAAGDEEVFLFLLRNESNVPMEQCKLIATAYDKEGRVLATAEAEIKPNLIEAGEPGFGVMLFGQASPKGYERMAYSCELESHLVGLPDLDPVRLEVSRHQMRHDSKGSYVTGEAKNVSDVTLDSGVVSVASFKAGRMLSADTGTLRRSKLAPGESSPFSVQLGLDSFQQKRLAATGCVVIAEGWAQEK
;
A
#
# COMPACT_ATOMS: atom_id res chain seq x y z
N MET A 1 -2.04 17.10 4.86
CA MET A 1 -1.67 16.23 3.71
C MET A 1 -0.80 17.03 2.73
N GLU A 2 0.50 16.73 2.64
CA GLU A 2 1.41 17.34 1.63
C GLU A 2 1.76 16.26 0.60
N PHE A 3 1.47 16.51 -0.68
CA PHE A 3 1.69 15.57 -1.77
C PHE A 3 2.76 16.12 -2.72
N LYS A 4 3.77 15.32 -3.07
CA LYS A 4 4.77 15.65 -4.10
C LYS A 4 4.77 14.56 -5.16
N PRO A 5 4.09 14.77 -6.32
CA PRO A 5 4.12 13.80 -7.40
C PRO A 5 5.55 13.69 -7.94
N ALA A 6 5.95 12.47 -8.23
CA ALA A 6 7.25 12.22 -8.80
C ALA A 6 7.14 12.25 -10.34
N ALA A 7 7.60 13.33 -10.98
CA ALA A 7 7.53 13.48 -12.42
C ALA A 7 8.30 12.35 -13.15
N GLY A 8 7.60 11.60 -13.97
CA GLY A 8 8.10 10.62 -14.93
C GLY A 8 7.06 10.46 -16.04
N ASP A 9 7.47 10.01 -17.22
CA ASP A 9 6.62 9.84 -18.41
C ASP A 9 5.48 8.80 -18.24
N GLU A 10 5.32 8.24 -17.05
CA GLU A 10 4.33 7.24 -16.72
C GLU A 10 3.23 7.84 -15.85
N GLU A 11 1.98 7.50 -16.20
CA GLU A 11 0.73 7.94 -15.59
C GLU A 11 0.50 7.33 -14.19
N VAL A 12 1.60 6.97 -13.51
CA VAL A 12 1.63 6.32 -12.20
C VAL A 12 2.05 7.31 -11.13
N PHE A 13 1.16 7.52 -10.18
CA PHE A 13 1.42 8.35 -9.01
C PHE A 13 1.53 7.46 -7.77
N LEU A 14 2.70 7.51 -7.14
CA LEU A 14 3.00 6.83 -5.89
C LEU A 14 2.83 7.82 -4.74
N PHE A 15 2.14 7.42 -3.68
CA PHE A 15 1.93 8.31 -2.53
C PHE A 15 1.82 7.61 -1.19
N LEU A 16 2.02 8.41 -0.14
CA LEU A 16 1.79 8.03 1.24
C LEU A 16 0.53 8.73 1.75
N LEU A 17 -0.41 7.94 2.26
CA LEU A 17 -1.52 8.41 3.06
C LEU A 17 -1.13 8.23 4.53
N ARG A 18 -1.40 9.20 5.39
CA ARG A 18 -1.21 9.04 6.84
C ARG A 18 -2.55 9.18 7.53
N ASN A 19 -2.89 8.20 8.38
CA ASN A 19 -4.04 8.32 9.25
C ASN A 19 -3.69 9.24 10.43
N GLU A 20 -4.09 10.51 10.37
CA GLU A 20 -3.90 11.49 11.45
C GLU A 20 -5.05 11.49 12.47
N SER A 21 -6.03 10.59 12.32
CA SER A 21 -7.13 10.45 13.28
C SER A 21 -6.70 9.61 14.49
N ASN A 22 -7.61 9.46 15.45
CA ASN A 22 -7.44 8.62 16.63
C ASN A 22 -8.14 7.26 16.51
N VAL A 23 -8.63 6.90 15.33
CA VAL A 23 -9.31 5.63 15.06
C VAL A 23 -8.71 4.97 13.81
N PRO A 24 -8.76 3.64 13.68
CA PRO A 24 -8.36 2.98 12.44
C PRO A 24 -9.21 3.45 11.25
N MET A 25 -8.58 3.51 10.07
CA MET A 25 -9.24 3.80 8.79
C MET A 25 -9.29 2.53 7.96
N GLU A 26 -10.48 2.10 7.59
CA GLU A 26 -10.71 0.96 6.70
C GLU A 26 -11.03 1.44 5.29
N GLN A 27 -10.48 0.75 4.29
CA GLN A 27 -10.80 0.91 2.87
C GLN A 27 -10.83 2.38 2.41
N CYS A 28 -9.78 3.18 2.69
CA CYS A 28 -9.70 4.52 2.09
C CYS A 28 -9.55 4.38 0.59
N LYS A 29 -10.43 5.06 -0.11
CA LYS A 29 -10.41 5.26 -1.55
C LYS A 29 -9.98 6.69 -1.82
N LEU A 30 -8.87 6.88 -2.52
CA LEU A 30 -8.41 8.21 -2.93
C LEU A 30 -8.75 8.43 -4.40
N ILE A 31 -9.52 9.48 -4.68
CA ILE A 31 -9.82 9.93 -6.03
C ILE A 31 -9.00 11.19 -6.29
N ALA A 32 -8.30 11.25 -7.43
CA ALA A 32 -7.67 12.45 -7.94
C ALA A 32 -8.35 12.94 -9.21
N THR A 33 -8.46 14.26 -9.34
CA THR A 33 -8.94 14.93 -10.56
C THR A 33 -7.90 15.92 -11.03
N ALA A 34 -7.43 15.74 -12.27
CA ALA A 34 -6.48 16.63 -12.93
C ALA A 34 -7.23 17.72 -13.71
N TYR A 35 -6.78 18.97 -13.58
CA TYR A 35 -7.36 20.13 -14.26
C TYR A 35 -6.31 20.87 -15.09
N ASP A 36 -6.73 21.41 -16.23
CA ASP A 36 -5.93 22.35 -17.02
C ASP A 36 -5.94 23.77 -16.44
N LYS A 37 -5.26 24.70 -17.12
CA LYS A 37 -5.17 26.12 -16.71
C LYS A 37 -6.52 26.85 -16.74
N GLU A 38 -7.48 26.38 -17.54
CA GLU A 38 -8.85 26.92 -17.58
C GLU A 38 -9.77 26.29 -16.53
N GLY A 39 -9.28 25.31 -15.76
CA GLY A 39 -10.06 24.61 -14.75
C GLY A 39 -10.95 23.49 -15.30
N ARG A 40 -10.73 23.04 -16.55
CA ARG A 40 -11.44 21.89 -17.12
C ARG A 40 -10.81 20.59 -16.65
N VAL A 41 -11.64 19.58 -16.43
CA VAL A 41 -11.18 18.23 -16.06
C VAL A 41 -10.47 17.60 -17.26
N LEU A 42 -9.21 17.22 -17.07
CA LEU A 42 -8.43 16.46 -18.04
C LEU A 42 -8.57 14.96 -17.83
N ALA A 43 -8.51 14.53 -16.56
CA ALA A 43 -8.52 13.13 -16.19
C ALA A 43 -8.94 12.95 -14.73
N THR A 44 -9.44 11.76 -14.41
CA THR A 44 -9.72 11.30 -13.05
C THR A 44 -9.08 9.95 -12.84
N ALA A 45 -8.52 9.71 -11.66
CA ALA A 45 -7.98 8.42 -11.27
C ALA A 45 -8.43 8.05 -9.87
N GLU A 46 -8.63 6.75 -9.68
CA GLU A 46 -8.79 6.16 -8.36
C GLU A 46 -7.49 5.48 -7.97
N ALA A 47 -7.11 5.61 -6.71
CA ALA A 47 -5.97 4.93 -6.17
C ALA A 47 -6.36 3.67 -5.43
N GLU A 48 -5.51 2.66 -5.59
CA GLU A 48 -5.47 1.54 -4.67
C GLU A 48 -4.57 1.92 -3.49
N ILE A 49 -5.10 1.84 -2.27
CA ILE A 49 -4.35 2.10 -1.03
C ILE A 49 -4.19 0.79 -0.27
N LYS A 50 -2.99 0.58 0.29
CA LYS A 50 -2.58 -0.60 1.06
C LYS A 50 -1.86 -0.18 2.35
N PRO A 51 -2.04 -0.86 3.48
CA PRO A 51 -3.02 -1.91 3.75
C PRO A 51 -4.48 -1.41 3.65
N ASN A 52 -5.43 -2.33 3.64
CA ASN A 52 -6.86 -2.01 3.71
C ASN A 52 -7.24 -1.43 5.09
N LEU A 53 -6.56 -1.84 6.15
CA LEU A 53 -6.68 -1.27 7.50
C LEU A 53 -5.45 -0.42 7.84
N ILE A 54 -5.65 0.88 8.01
CA ILE A 54 -4.60 1.83 8.40
C ILE A 54 -4.85 2.26 9.84
N GLU A 55 -4.06 1.71 10.77
CA GLU A 55 -4.10 2.06 12.19
C GLU A 55 -3.86 3.57 12.42
N ALA A 56 -4.33 4.08 13.56
CA ALA A 56 -4.12 5.48 13.93
C ALA A 56 -2.62 5.81 13.99
N GLY A 57 -2.20 6.85 13.26
CA GLY A 57 -0.81 7.29 13.15
C GLY A 57 0.04 6.55 12.10
N GLU A 58 -0.42 5.40 11.60
CA GLU A 58 0.29 4.56 10.63
C GLU A 58 0.08 5.06 9.18
N PRO A 59 1.00 4.72 8.26
CA PRO A 59 0.87 5.07 6.84
C PRO A 59 0.12 4.00 6.04
N GLY A 60 -0.60 4.46 5.01
CA GLY A 60 -0.97 3.68 3.84
C GLY A 60 -0.10 4.06 2.64
N PHE A 61 0.10 3.11 1.74
CA PHE A 61 0.83 3.22 0.48
C PHE A 61 -0.17 3.17 -0.65
N GLY A 62 -0.09 4.13 -1.57
CA GLY A 62 -1.02 4.22 -2.67
C GLY A 62 -0.33 4.21 -4.03
N VAL A 63 -0.98 3.55 -4.98
CA VAL A 63 -0.66 3.63 -6.40
C VAL A 63 -1.89 4.13 -7.13
N MET A 64 -1.70 5.13 -7.99
CA MET A 64 -2.78 5.74 -8.78
C MET A 64 -2.39 5.77 -10.24
N LEU A 65 -3.29 5.31 -11.10
CA LEU A 65 -3.11 5.22 -12.55
C LEU A 65 -4.22 6.00 -13.25
N PHE A 66 -3.85 6.98 -14.07
CA PHE A 66 -4.84 7.75 -14.85
C PHE A 66 -5.34 7.03 -16.13
N GLY A 67 -4.88 5.78 -16.37
CA GLY A 67 -5.36 4.93 -17.45
C GLY A 67 -5.14 5.56 -18.83
N GLN A 68 -6.09 5.42 -19.75
CA GLN A 68 -5.97 6.04 -21.08
C GLN A 68 -6.14 7.56 -21.08
N ALA A 69 -6.57 8.16 -19.97
CA ALA A 69 -6.66 9.60 -19.83
C ALA A 69 -5.31 10.12 -19.32
N SER A 70 -4.60 10.89 -20.12
CA SER A 70 -3.31 11.42 -19.69
C SER A 70 -3.51 12.71 -18.89
N PRO A 71 -2.96 12.83 -17.67
CA PRO A 71 -2.96 14.10 -16.96
C PRO A 71 -1.93 15.08 -17.58
N LYS A 72 -1.27 14.76 -18.70
CA LYS A 72 -0.28 15.64 -19.34
C LYS A 72 -0.85 17.05 -19.56
N GLY A 73 -0.10 18.05 -19.08
CA GLY A 73 -0.53 19.46 -19.14
C GLY A 73 -1.50 19.89 -18.04
N TYR A 74 -1.69 19.07 -17.00
CA TYR A 74 -2.39 19.52 -15.81
C TYR A 74 -1.61 20.65 -15.10
N GLU A 75 -2.36 21.65 -14.63
CA GLU A 75 -1.83 22.72 -13.77
C GLU A 75 -2.18 22.49 -12.30
N ARG A 76 -3.27 21.75 -12.05
CA ARG A 76 -3.79 21.51 -10.71
C ARG A 76 -4.33 20.10 -10.57
N MET A 77 -4.07 19.49 -9.41
CA MET A 77 -4.69 18.23 -8.99
C MET A 77 -5.55 18.49 -7.75
N ALA A 78 -6.80 18.01 -7.75
CA ALA A 78 -7.63 17.95 -6.56
C ALA A 78 -7.75 16.50 -6.09
N TYR A 79 -7.89 16.31 -4.79
CA TYR A 79 -7.97 14.98 -4.16
C TYR A 79 -9.18 14.91 -3.23
N SER A 80 -9.85 13.78 -3.22
CA SER A 80 -10.86 13.41 -2.23
C SER A 80 -10.57 11.99 -1.72
N CYS A 81 -10.46 11.79 -0.40
CA CYS A 81 -10.51 10.44 0.18
C CYS A 81 -11.93 10.19 0.66
N GLU A 82 -12.48 9.06 0.25
CA GLU A 82 -13.71 8.50 0.74
C GLU A 82 -13.35 7.33 1.67
N LEU A 83 -14.01 7.27 2.82
CA LEU A 83 -13.92 6.13 3.73
C LEU A 83 -15.18 5.30 3.50
N GLU A 84 -15.00 4.07 3.03
CA GLU A 84 -16.11 3.12 3.00
C GLU A 84 -16.29 2.59 4.42
N SER A 85 -17.22 3.21 5.16
CA SER A 85 -17.38 2.95 6.60
C SER A 85 -18.03 1.61 6.93
N HIS A 86 -18.30 0.77 5.94
CA HIS A 86 -18.86 -0.57 6.14
C HIS A 86 -18.41 -1.46 4.99
N LEU A 87 -17.83 -2.60 5.35
CA LEU A 87 -17.75 -3.79 4.50
C LEU A 87 -19.17 -4.28 4.17
N VAL A 88 -19.95 -3.54 3.37
CA VAL A 88 -21.29 -3.97 2.97
C VAL A 88 -21.13 -5.19 2.06
N GLY A 89 -21.26 -6.38 2.64
CA GLY A 89 -21.27 -7.66 1.92
C GLY A 89 -20.03 -8.53 2.06
N LEU A 90 -19.02 -8.14 2.84
CA LEU A 90 -18.04 -9.09 3.37
C LEU A 90 -18.49 -9.47 4.78
N PRO A 91 -18.45 -10.77 5.18
CA PRO A 91 -18.77 -11.17 6.54
C PRO A 91 -17.93 -10.33 7.53
N ASP A 92 -18.45 -10.07 8.72
CA ASP A 92 -17.74 -9.36 9.78
C ASP A 92 -16.39 -10.06 10.02
N LEU A 93 -15.33 -9.54 9.41
CA LEU A 93 -13.99 -10.10 9.52
C LEU A 93 -13.31 -9.32 10.63
N ASP A 94 -13.13 -9.95 11.79
CA ASP A 94 -12.40 -9.35 12.89
C ASP A 94 -10.95 -9.08 12.44
N PRO A 95 -10.48 -7.82 12.48
CA PRO A 95 -9.12 -7.50 12.09
C PRO A 95 -8.12 -8.17 13.05
N VAL A 96 -7.16 -8.89 12.47
CA VAL A 96 -6.10 -9.57 13.20
C VAL A 96 -4.83 -8.75 13.11
N ARG A 97 -4.37 -8.26 14.26
CA ARG A 97 -3.13 -7.50 14.35
C ARG A 97 -1.92 -8.39 14.12
N LEU A 98 -1.10 -8.02 13.13
CA LEU A 98 0.18 -8.66 12.84
C LEU A 98 1.34 -7.70 13.13
N GLU A 99 2.43 -8.24 13.67
CA GLU A 99 3.68 -7.51 13.88
C GLU A 99 4.79 -8.10 13.01
N VAL A 100 5.45 -7.26 12.21
CA VAL A 100 6.62 -7.67 11.42
C VAL A 100 7.85 -7.63 12.31
N SER A 101 8.32 -8.79 12.75
CA SER A 101 9.44 -8.92 13.69
C SER A 101 10.81 -8.76 13.02
N ARG A 102 10.90 -9.07 11.72
CA ARG A 102 12.10 -8.92 10.90
C ARG A 102 11.75 -8.78 9.43
N HIS A 103 12.54 -8.00 8.70
CA HIS A 103 12.50 -7.97 7.25
C HIS A 103 13.88 -7.64 6.67
N GLN A 104 14.08 -8.04 5.42
CA GLN A 104 15.29 -7.77 4.65
C GLN A 104 14.94 -7.64 3.18
N MET A 105 15.48 -6.59 2.54
CA MET A 105 15.48 -6.47 1.09
C MET A 105 16.57 -7.33 0.47
N ARG A 106 16.24 -8.07 -0.59
CA ARG A 106 17.13 -8.96 -1.33
C ARG A 106 17.02 -8.67 -2.82
N HIS A 107 18.14 -8.86 -3.52
CA HIS A 107 18.21 -8.75 -4.96
C HIS A 107 18.85 -10.02 -5.51
N ASP A 108 18.23 -10.61 -6.51
CA ASP A 108 18.78 -11.75 -7.24
C ASP A 108 18.51 -11.62 -8.75
N SER A 109 18.79 -12.67 -9.51
CA SER A 109 18.60 -12.68 -10.97
C SER A 109 17.13 -12.59 -11.41
N LYS A 110 16.17 -12.79 -10.49
CA LYS A 110 14.73 -12.74 -10.75
C LYS A 110 14.11 -11.39 -10.36
N GLY A 111 14.81 -10.58 -9.56
CA GLY A 111 14.41 -9.22 -9.24
C GLY A 111 14.71 -8.82 -7.80
N SER A 112 13.94 -7.85 -7.31
CA SER A 112 14.04 -7.33 -5.94
C SER A 112 12.89 -7.86 -5.10
N TYR A 113 13.17 -8.30 -3.88
CA TYR A 113 12.21 -8.87 -2.97
C TYR A 113 12.38 -8.32 -1.56
N VAL A 114 11.29 -8.20 -0.81
CA VAL A 114 11.34 -8.03 0.64
C VAL A 114 10.86 -9.32 1.29
N THR A 115 11.72 -9.89 2.12
CA THR A 115 11.45 -11.13 2.86
C THR A 115 11.44 -10.84 4.34
N GLY A 116 10.66 -11.58 5.12
CA GLY A 116 10.59 -11.35 6.56
C GLY A 116 9.71 -12.34 7.28
N GLU A 117 9.30 -11.97 8.49
CA GLU A 117 8.41 -12.75 9.34
C GLU A 117 7.39 -11.85 10.01
N ALA A 118 6.12 -12.26 9.97
CA ALA A 118 5.02 -11.58 10.64
C ALA A 118 4.44 -12.49 11.73
N LYS A 119 4.16 -11.94 12.90
CA LYS A 119 3.62 -12.64 14.06
C LYS A 119 2.19 -12.21 14.33
N ASN A 120 1.29 -13.15 14.58
CA ASN A 120 -0.02 -12.84 15.12
C ASN A 120 0.11 -12.40 16.57
N VAL A 121 -0.20 -11.12 16.85
CA VAL A 121 -0.14 -10.53 18.19
C VAL A 121 -1.53 -10.27 18.77
N SER A 122 -2.58 -10.70 18.08
CA SER A 122 -3.95 -10.72 18.61
C SER A 122 -4.22 -11.98 19.45
N ASP A 123 -5.40 -12.03 20.05
CA ASP A 123 -5.94 -13.17 20.78
C ASP A 123 -6.86 -14.08 19.93
N VAL A 124 -7.03 -13.75 18.64
CA VAL A 124 -7.81 -14.54 17.67
C VAL A 124 -6.90 -15.24 16.67
N THR A 125 -7.36 -16.34 16.09
CA THR A 125 -6.63 -17.07 15.04
C THR A 125 -6.78 -16.32 13.71
N LEU A 126 -5.66 -16.02 13.08
CA LEU A 126 -5.61 -15.53 11.71
C LEU A 126 -6.09 -16.60 10.73
N ASP A 127 -6.89 -16.22 9.72
CA ASP A 127 -7.25 -17.09 8.60
C ASP A 127 -6.58 -16.71 7.28
N SER A 128 -6.39 -15.41 7.04
CA SER A 128 -5.71 -14.87 5.87
C SER A 128 -4.93 -13.61 6.22
N GLY A 129 -3.67 -13.52 5.79
CA GLY A 129 -2.82 -12.37 6.04
C GLY A 129 -2.13 -11.86 4.76
N VAL A 130 -2.11 -10.53 4.63
CA VAL A 130 -1.48 -9.79 3.53
C VAL A 130 -0.34 -8.96 4.09
N VAL A 131 0.75 -8.86 3.34
CA VAL A 131 1.89 -8.00 3.66
C VAL A 131 2.05 -6.97 2.56
N SER A 132 1.95 -5.71 2.94
CA SER A 132 2.14 -4.54 2.07
C SER A 132 3.52 -3.95 2.29
N VAL A 133 4.22 -3.65 1.20
CA VAL A 133 5.59 -3.14 1.22
C VAL A 133 5.69 -1.91 0.34
N ALA A 134 6.18 -0.80 0.90
CA ALA A 134 6.63 0.33 0.11
C ALA A 134 8.16 0.40 0.09
N SER A 135 8.75 0.59 -1.08
CA SER A 135 10.20 0.75 -1.23
C SER A 135 10.59 2.21 -1.46
N PHE A 136 11.73 2.63 -0.93
CA PHE A 136 12.17 4.03 -0.97
C PHE A 136 13.62 4.17 -1.41
N LYS A 137 13.92 5.31 -2.05
CA LYS A 137 15.29 5.78 -2.27
C LYS A 137 15.33 7.30 -2.08
N ALA A 138 16.20 7.76 -1.19
CA ALA A 138 16.36 9.19 -0.89
C ALA A 138 15.03 9.91 -0.58
N GLY A 139 14.15 9.28 0.20
CA GLY A 139 12.84 9.83 0.58
C GLY A 139 11.75 9.75 -0.49
N ARG A 140 12.05 9.28 -1.70
CA ARG A 140 11.06 9.04 -2.77
C ARG A 140 10.61 7.59 -2.74
N MET A 141 9.29 7.37 -2.74
CA MET A 141 8.71 6.04 -2.92
C MET A 141 8.95 5.56 -4.36
N LEU A 142 9.41 4.32 -4.50
CA LEU A 142 9.72 3.69 -5.79
C LEU A 142 8.70 2.63 -6.17
N SER A 143 8.11 1.94 -5.18
CA SER A 143 7.06 0.96 -5.40
C SER A 143 6.18 0.82 -4.16
N ALA A 144 4.97 0.29 -4.36
CA ALA A 144 4.08 -0.19 -3.32
C ALA A 144 3.50 -1.52 -3.80
N ASP A 145 3.78 -2.60 -3.08
CA ASP A 145 3.56 -3.97 -3.51
C ASP A 145 2.92 -4.79 -2.39
N THR A 146 2.19 -5.85 -2.75
CA THR A 146 1.58 -6.77 -1.79
C THR A 146 2.06 -8.20 -1.99
N GLY A 147 2.19 -8.95 -0.92
CA GLY A 147 2.33 -10.39 -0.94
C GLY A 147 1.55 -11.04 0.19
N THR A 148 1.70 -12.35 0.32
CA THR A 148 0.99 -13.14 1.33
C THR A 148 1.96 -13.79 2.31
N LEU A 149 1.44 -14.13 3.47
CA LEU A 149 2.11 -15.02 4.42
C LEU A 149 2.22 -16.44 3.84
N ARG A 150 3.31 -17.15 4.11
CA ARG A 150 3.45 -18.55 3.67
C ARG A 150 2.47 -19.50 4.37
N ARG A 151 2.23 -19.28 5.66
CA ARG A 151 1.14 -19.85 6.44
C ARG A 151 0.04 -18.80 6.53
N SER A 152 -1.14 -19.10 5.97
CA SER A 152 -2.31 -18.22 6.02
C SER A 152 -3.02 -18.28 7.37
N LYS A 153 -3.00 -19.44 8.04
CA LYS A 153 -3.54 -19.61 9.39
C LYS A 153 -2.46 -19.49 10.46
N LEU A 154 -2.70 -18.63 11.47
CA LEU A 154 -1.80 -18.43 12.61
C LEU A 154 -2.59 -18.32 13.90
N ALA A 155 -2.38 -19.24 14.83
CA ALA A 155 -2.87 -19.08 16.19
C ALA A 155 -2.21 -17.86 16.88
N PRO A 156 -2.80 -17.34 17.96
CA PRO A 156 -2.18 -16.30 18.78
C PRO A 156 -0.72 -16.61 19.13
N GLY A 157 0.17 -15.68 18.83
CA GLY A 157 1.61 -15.81 19.08
C GLY A 157 2.41 -16.57 18.02
N GLU A 158 1.77 -17.19 17.01
CA GLU A 158 2.49 -17.84 15.91
C GLU A 158 3.02 -16.84 14.87
N SER A 159 4.10 -17.23 14.19
CA SER A 159 4.75 -16.41 13.16
C SER A 159 4.78 -17.09 11.79
N SER A 160 4.68 -16.32 10.72
CA SER A 160 4.72 -16.81 9.35
C SER A 160 5.74 -16.03 8.52
N PRO A 161 6.63 -16.71 7.78
CA PRO A 161 7.50 -16.02 6.86
C PRO A 161 6.69 -15.46 5.68
N PHE A 162 7.15 -14.34 5.12
CA PHE A 162 6.59 -13.74 3.91
C PHE A 162 7.67 -13.41 2.88
N SER A 163 7.25 -13.19 1.64
CA SER A 163 8.08 -12.69 0.55
C SER A 163 7.22 -11.85 -0.38
N VAL A 164 7.59 -10.58 -0.57
CA VAL A 164 6.93 -9.66 -1.49
C VAL A 164 7.90 -9.35 -2.62
N GLN A 165 7.49 -9.61 -3.86
CA GLN A 165 8.25 -9.19 -5.04
C GLN A 165 7.95 -7.72 -5.29
N LEU A 166 9.01 -6.92 -5.47
CA LEU A 166 8.85 -5.50 -5.75
C LEU A 166 8.68 -5.31 -7.27
N GLY A 167 7.58 -4.67 -7.68
CA GLY A 167 7.26 -4.29 -9.05
C GLY A 167 8.11 -3.14 -9.58
N LEU A 168 9.40 -3.07 -9.20
CA LEU A 168 10.34 -2.16 -9.85
C LEU A 168 10.48 -2.62 -11.29
N ASP A 169 9.99 -1.85 -12.23
CA ASP A 169 10.14 -2.07 -13.66
C ASP A 169 11.63 -2.14 -14.03
N SER A 170 11.94 -2.90 -15.08
CA SER A 170 13.32 -3.27 -15.46
C SER A 170 14.27 -2.07 -15.65
N PHE A 171 13.71 -0.89 -15.92
CA PHE A 171 14.43 0.37 -16.02
C PHE A 171 14.82 0.93 -14.63
N GLN A 172 13.91 0.90 -13.65
CA GLN A 172 14.17 1.24 -12.25
C GLN A 172 15.17 0.26 -11.62
N GLN A 173 15.06 -1.05 -11.92
CA GLN A 173 15.96 -2.08 -11.38
C GLN A 173 17.44 -1.84 -11.69
N LYS A 174 17.76 -1.27 -12.86
CA LYS A 174 19.15 -0.99 -13.28
C LYS A 174 19.74 0.30 -12.69
N ARG A 175 18.91 1.23 -12.19
CA ARG A 175 19.35 2.57 -11.74
C ARG A 175 19.06 2.87 -10.26
N LEU A 176 18.14 2.13 -9.63
CA LEU A 176 17.60 2.47 -8.33
C LEU A 176 17.56 1.23 -7.44
N ALA A 177 18.71 0.87 -6.85
CA ALA A 177 18.68 0.07 -5.63
C ALA A 177 17.95 0.88 -4.56
N ALA A 178 16.77 0.41 -4.14
CA ALA A 178 16.07 0.98 -3.01
C ALA A 178 16.97 0.88 -1.77
N THR A 179 16.96 1.93 -0.96
CA THR A 179 17.81 2.03 0.25
C THR A 179 17.03 1.75 1.53
N GLY A 180 15.71 1.61 1.44
CA GLY A 180 14.85 1.25 2.55
C GLY A 180 13.49 0.76 2.08
N CYS A 181 12.75 0.14 3.00
CA CYS A 181 11.35 -0.22 2.82
C CYS A 181 10.57 0.00 4.11
N VAL A 182 9.26 0.18 3.97
CA VAL A 182 8.28 0.10 5.05
C VAL A 182 7.45 -1.15 4.79
N VAL A 183 7.22 -1.95 5.83
CA VAL A 183 6.48 -3.22 5.74
C VAL A 183 5.35 -3.19 6.76
N ILE A 184 4.13 -3.41 6.28
CA ILE A 184 2.93 -3.53 7.12
C ILE A 184 2.28 -4.87 6.83
N ALA A 185 1.89 -5.58 7.87
CA ALA A 185 1.15 -6.84 7.75
C ALA A 185 -0.25 -6.64 8.36
N GLU A 186 -1.27 -7.07 7.63
CA GLU A 186 -2.67 -7.05 8.07
C GLU A 186 -3.28 -8.44 7.88
N GLY A 187 -4.34 -8.72 8.63
CA GLY A 187 -4.96 -10.03 8.62
C GLY A 187 -6.41 -10.01 9.07
N TRP A 188 -7.10 -11.11 8.78
CA TRP A 188 -8.51 -11.28 9.09
C TRP A 188 -8.78 -12.67 9.67
N ALA A 189 -9.69 -12.75 10.64
CA ALA A 189 -10.26 -14.00 11.14
C ALA A 189 -11.64 -14.21 10.51
N GLN A 190 -12.01 -15.45 10.20
CA GLN A 190 -13.39 -15.78 9.85
C GLN A 190 -14.22 -15.87 11.12
N GLU A 191 -15.39 -15.23 11.12
CA GLU A 191 -16.43 -15.51 12.12
C GLU A 191 -16.78 -17.01 12.14
N LYS A 192 -17.01 -17.54 13.34
CA LYS A 192 -17.38 -18.93 13.59
C LYS A 192 -18.86 -19.20 13.36
#